data_AF-A0A168F930-F1
#
_entry.id   AF-A0A168F930-F1
#
_cell.length_a   1.000
_cell.length_b   1.000
_cell.length_c   1.000
_cell.angle_alpha   90.00
_cell.angle_beta   90.00
_cell.angle_gamma   90.00
#
_symmetry.space_group_name_H-M   'P 1'
#
loop_
_entity.id
_entity.type
_entity.pdbx_description
1 polymer ?
#
loop_
_entity_poly.entity_id
_entity_poly.type
_entity_poly.pdbx_seq_one_letter_code
_entity_poly.pdbx_strand_id
1 'polypeptide(L)'
;MSAVPVALGVAPTHARTGGEGSSLAGLAAEARRKAALREQSRARRNARVDGRERRRRSISELSEIARRGQAELGGSGIGAADEASAEEVIAWAVEQFGDSLAVASSMTDSVLSYLVSRQLPWVDVLFGDTGYHFAETLGTRDAVAHSIDVTVVDVRPRLSVAEQDEAYGADLFARDPESCCRMRKVEPMREILGGYEAWATGLRRADSGTRAKAPLVTFDHNNNLVKINPIAAWDDDRLVGYALRHGLTVNPLLNDGYPSIGCEPCTRRVSAGEDSRAGRWSGVDKTECGLHI
;
A
#
# COMPACT_ATOMS: atom_id res chain seq x y z
N MET A 1 3.53 37.19 -6.76
CA MET A 1 3.92 37.10 -5.35
C MET A 1 2.77 37.61 -4.49
N SER A 2 2.08 36.69 -3.82
CA SER A 2 1.26 36.97 -2.63
C SER A 2 1.18 35.66 -1.87
N ALA A 3 1.92 35.55 -0.77
CA ALA A 3 1.93 34.37 0.09
C ALA A 3 0.70 34.43 0.99
N VAL A 4 -0.17 33.43 0.90
CA VAL A 4 -1.26 33.25 1.87
C VAL A 4 -0.67 32.51 3.07
N PRO A 5 -0.65 33.09 4.28
CA PRO A 5 -0.19 32.39 5.46
C PRO A 5 -1.29 31.42 5.91
N VAL A 6 -0.99 30.12 5.92
CA VAL A 6 -1.85 29.14 6.60
C VAL A 6 -1.53 29.22 8.09
N ALA A 7 -2.40 29.91 8.84
CA ALA A 7 -2.36 29.90 10.29
C ALA A 7 -2.72 28.51 10.80
N LEU A 8 -1.77 27.83 11.43
CA LEU A 8 -2.01 26.62 12.22
C LEU A 8 -2.83 27.01 13.47
N GLY A 9 -4.15 27.07 13.30
CA GLY A 9 -5.07 27.20 14.41
C GLY A 9 -5.05 25.93 15.26
N VAL A 10 -4.37 25.99 16.40
CA VAL A 10 -4.54 25.00 17.47
C VAL A 10 -5.97 25.14 17.97
N ALA A 11 -6.85 24.22 17.56
CA ALA A 11 -8.21 24.15 18.06
C ALA A 11 -8.19 23.93 19.60
N PRO A 12 -9.10 24.56 20.35
CA PRO A 12 -9.15 24.40 21.79
C PRO A 12 -9.50 22.96 22.13
N THR A 13 -8.72 22.36 23.02
CA THR A 13 -8.96 21.04 23.58
C THR A 13 -10.32 21.02 24.28
N HIS A 14 -11.31 20.36 23.68
CA HIS A 14 -12.51 19.97 24.41
C HIS A 14 -12.09 19.05 25.55
N ALA A 15 -12.35 19.48 26.79
CA ALA A 15 -12.21 18.68 27.98
C ALA A 15 -13.02 17.39 27.80
N ARG A 16 -12.32 16.26 27.64
CA ARG A 16 -12.94 14.93 27.65
C ARG A 16 -13.43 14.67 29.07
N THR A 17 -14.74 14.55 29.22
CA THR A 17 -15.37 13.99 30.40
C THR A 17 -14.83 12.56 30.59
N GLY A 18 -14.32 12.28 31.79
CA GLY A 18 -13.69 11.01 32.14
C GLY A 18 -14.70 9.86 32.12
N GLY A 19 -14.71 9.11 31.03
CA GLY A 19 -15.23 7.73 31.01
C GLY A 19 -14.10 6.76 31.37
N GLU A 20 -14.45 5.65 32.02
CA GLU A 20 -13.58 4.60 32.57
C GLU A 20 -12.55 3.98 31.58
N GLY A 21 -12.53 4.40 30.32
CA GLY A 21 -11.56 4.01 29.29
C GLY A 21 -10.25 4.83 29.25
N SER A 22 -10.04 5.83 30.11
CA SER A 22 -8.84 6.70 30.06
C SER A 22 -7.73 6.36 31.07
N SER A 23 -7.87 5.26 31.82
CA SER A 23 -6.82 4.86 32.77
C SER A 23 -5.63 4.20 32.04
N LEU A 24 -4.42 4.36 32.56
CA LEU A 24 -3.23 3.62 32.09
C LEU A 24 -3.47 2.11 32.06
N ALA A 25 -4.25 1.60 33.03
CA ALA A 25 -4.66 0.20 33.06
C ALA A 25 -5.58 -0.18 31.90
N GLY A 26 -6.52 0.70 31.53
CA GLY A 26 -7.41 0.54 30.37
C GLY A 26 -6.63 0.52 29.05
N LEU A 27 -5.70 1.46 28.87
CA LEU A 27 -4.81 1.49 27.71
C LEU A 27 -3.95 0.22 27.63
N ALA A 28 -3.39 -0.24 28.75
CA ALA A 28 -2.61 -1.48 28.79
C ALA A 28 -3.45 -2.73 28.52
N ALA A 29 -4.71 -2.76 28.94
CA ALA A 29 -5.63 -3.85 28.63
C ALA A 29 -5.98 -3.88 27.14
N GLU A 30 -6.28 -2.72 26.54
CA GLU A 30 -6.52 -2.60 25.11
C GLU A 30 -5.30 -3.00 24.28
N ALA A 31 -4.10 -2.55 24.66
CA ALA A 31 -2.86 -2.91 23.99
C ALA A 31 -2.63 -4.43 24.02
N ARG A 32 -2.85 -5.09 25.17
CA ARG A 32 -2.76 -6.56 25.29
C ARG A 32 -3.79 -7.28 24.42
N ARG A 33 -5.03 -6.78 24.36
CA ARG A 33 -6.08 -7.33 23.49
C ARG A 33 -5.67 -7.22 22.01
N LYS A 34 -5.19 -6.05 21.58
CA LYS A 34 -4.70 -5.85 20.21
C LYS A 34 -3.52 -6.77 19.87
N ALA A 35 -2.56 -6.90 20.79
CA ALA A 35 -1.43 -7.81 20.61
C ALA A 35 -1.87 -9.28 20.45
N ALA A 36 -2.83 -9.74 21.25
CA ALA A 36 -3.37 -11.10 21.14
C ALA A 36 -4.08 -11.33 19.80
N LEU A 37 -4.89 -10.37 19.34
CA LEU A 37 -5.57 -10.45 18.03
C LEU A 37 -4.56 -10.47 16.87
N ARG A 38 -3.51 -9.65 16.95
CA ARG A 38 -2.42 -9.64 15.98
C ARG A 38 -1.73 -11.00 15.90
N GLU A 39 -1.42 -11.60 17.04
CA GLU A 39 -0.76 -12.91 17.09
C GLU A 39 -1.67 -14.01 16.52
N GLN A 40 -2.96 -13.97 16.82
CA GLN A 40 -3.93 -14.89 16.22
C GLN A 40 -4.00 -14.74 14.69
N SER A 41 -3.98 -13.50 14.18
CA SER A 41 -3.94 -13.24 12.73
C SER A 41 -2.66 -13.80 12.09
N ARG A 42 -1.50 -13.56 12.71
CA ARG A 42 -0.21 -14.11 12.26
C ARG A 42 -0.20 -15.64 12.22
N ALA A 43 -0.78 -16.29 13.24
CA ALA A 43 -0.88 -17.74 13.28
C ALA A 43 -1.74 -18.29 12.12
N ARG A 44 -2.91 -17.67 11.84
CA ARG A 44 -3.74 -18.02 10.68
C ARG A 44 -3.00 -17.85 9.35
N ARG A 45 -2.27 -16.74 9.20
CA ARG A 45 -1.43 -16.51 8.01
C ARG A 45 -0.38 -17.61 7.83
N ASN A 46 0.38 -17.93 8.88
CA ASN A 46 1.42 -18.96 8.80
C ASN A 46 0.81 -20.33 8.44
N ALA A 47 -0.33 -20.70 9.04
CA ALA A 47 -1.05 -21.93 8.69
C ALA A 47 -1.50 -21.99 7.23
N ARG A 48 -1.88 -20.83 6.65
CA ARG A 48 -2.21 -20.70 5.22
C ARG A 48 -0.99 -20.90 4.32
N VAL A 49 0.12 -20.23 4.62
CA VAL A 49 1.37 -20.33 3.85
C VAL A 49 1.91 -21.76 3.88
N ASP A 50 1.81 -22.43 5.03
CA ASP A 50 2.25 -23.82 5.21
C ASP A 50 1.28 -24.86 4.57
N GLY A 51 0.28 -24.40 3.82
CA GLY A 51 -0.55 -25.22 2.93
C GLY A 51 -1.64 -26.05 3.62
N ARG A 52 -1.97 -25.78 4.89
CA ARG A 52 -2.84 -26.67 5.69
C ARG A 52 -4.33 -26.37 5.64
N GLU A 53 -4.77 -25.17 5.22
CA GLU A 53 -6.16 -24.75 5.51
C GLU A 53 -7.09 -24.46 4.32
N ARG A 54 -6.61 -24.26 3.07
CA ARG A 54 -7.53 -23.91 1.97
C ARG A 54 -7.09 -24.36 0.59
N ARG A 55 -8.04 -24.90 -0.19
CA ARG A 55 -7.89 -25.06 -1.65
C ARG A 55 -7.78 -23.67 -2.27
N ARG A 56 -6.68 -23.41 -2.98
CA ARG A 56 -6.53 -22.21 -3.82
C ARG A 56 -7.40 -22.32 -5.06
N ARG A 57 -8.13 -21.25 -5.40
CA ARG A 57 -8.87 -21.14 -6.66
C ARG A 57 -7.91 -21.16 -7.85
N SER A 58 -8.34 -21.76 -8.95
CA SER A 58 -7.56 -21.79 -10.19
C SER A 58 -7.46 -20.39 -10.82
N ILE A 59 -6.52 -20.23 -11.75
CA ILE A 59 -6.36 -19.01 -12.54
C ILE A 59 -7.66 -18.65 -13.27
N SER A 60 -8.38 -19.63 -13.82
CA SER A 60 -9.65 -19.39 -14.51
C SER A 60 -10.76 -18.93 -13.56
N GLU A 61 -10.83 -19.52 -12.36
CA GLU A 61 -11.78 -19.11 -11.32
C GLU A 61 -11.53 -17.65 -10.89
N LEU A 62 -10.27 -17.29 -10.64
CA LEU A 62 -9.89 -15.92 -10.25
C LEU A 62 -10.09 -14.91 -11.37
N SER A 63 -9.80 -15.29 -12.61
CA SER A 63 -10.03 -14.43 -13.79
C SER A 63 -11.50 -14.10 -13.97
N GLU A 64 -12.38 -15.10 -13.80
CA GLU A 64 -13.83 -14.92 -13.87
C GLU A 64 -14.36 -14.07 -12.71
N ILE A 65 -13.84 -14.25 -11.49
CA ILE A 65 -14.17 -13.39 -10.34
C ILE A 65 -13.80 -11.94 -10.64
N ALA A 66 -12.60 -11.69 -11.15
CA ALA A 66 -12.17 -10.34 -11.49
C ALA A 66 -13.07 -9.69 -12.56
N ARG A 67 -13.43 -10.44 -13.60
CA ARG A 67 -14.34 -9.98 -14.66
C ARG A 67 -15.71 -9.60 -14.11
N ARG A 68 -16.30 -10.44 -13.25
CA ARG A 68 -17.60 -10.15 -12.62
C ARG A 68 -17.52 -8.98 -11.66
N GLY A 69 -16.48 -8.93 -10.84
CA GLY A 69 -16.25 -7.82 -9.91
C GLY A 69 -16.16 -6.49 -10.62
N GLN A 70 -15.43 -6.41 -11.75
CA GLN A 70 -15.39 -5.17 -12.52
C GLN A 70 -16.73 -4.82 -13.18
N ALA A 71 -17.50 -5.81 -13.63
CA ALA A 71 -18.83 -5.56 -14.20
C ALA A 71 -19.84 -5.09 -13.13
N GLU A 72 -19.68 -5.53 -11.89
CA GLU A 72 -20.52 -5.15 -10.75
C GLU A 72 -20.15 -3.76 -10.21
N LEU A 73 -18.85 -3.49 -10.05
CA LEU A 73 -18.34 -2.30 -9.36
C LEU A 73 -18.01 -1.14 -10.30
N GLY A 74 -17.78 -1.41 -11.58
CA GLY A 74 -17.27 -0.44 -12.55
C GLY A 74 -18.29 0.57 -13.09
N GLY A 75 -19.53 0.55 -12.58
CA GLY A 75 -20.60 1.45 -13.02
C GLY A 75 -20.81 1.44 -14.54
N SER A 76 -21.12 2.61 -15.10
CA SER A 76 -21.28 2.81 -16.55
C SER A 76 -19.94 2.83 -17.30
N GLY A 77 -18.80 2.74 -16.61
CA GLY A 77 -17.46 2.72 -17.19
C GLY A 77 -16.42 3.42 -16.33
N ILE A 78 -15.16 3.33 -16.76
CA ILE A 78 -14.01 3.91 -16.05
C ILE A 78 -14.19 5.42 -15.86
N GLY A 79 -14.23 5.85 -14.59
CA GLY A 79 -14.37 7.26 -14.22
C GLY A 79 -15.81 7.78 -14.23
N ALA A 80 -16.80 6.91 -14.41
CA ALA A 80 -18.20 7.29 -14.31
C ALA A 80 -18.57 7.59 -12.85
N ALA A 81 -19.55 8.50 -12.66
CA ALA A 81 -19.99 8.91 -11.33
C ALA A 81 -20.72 7.81 -10.55
N ASP A 82 -21.15 6.75 -11.24
CA ASP A 82 -21.81 5.56 -10.70
C ASP A 82 -20.86 4.38 -10.47
N GLU A 83 -19.54 4.59 -10.55
CA GLU A 83 -18.56 3.62 -10.04
C GLU A 83 -18.74 3.43 -8.52
N ALA A 84 -18.52 2.20 -8.07
CA ALA A 84 -18.55 1.86 -6.65
C ALA A 84 -17.51 2.69 -5.86
N SER A 85 -17.90 3.09 -4.66
CA SER A 85 -17.02 3.76 -3.70
C SER A 85 -15.87 2.85 -3.23
N ALA A 86 -14.83 3.45 -2.66
CA ALA A 86 -13.70 2.69 -2.11
C ALA A 86 -14.17 1.69 -1.04
N GLU A 87 -15.12 2.11 -0.21
CA GLU A 87 -15.73 1.30 0.83
C GLU A 87 -16.49 0.09 0.27
N GLU A 88 -17.27 0.28 -0.80
CA GLU A 88 -18.00 -0.81 -1.49
C GLU A 88 -17.04 -1.79 -2.18
N VAL A 89 -16.00 -1.29 -2.87
CA VAL A 89 -14.97 -2.14 -3.49
C VAL A 89 -14.25 -2.98 -2.44
N ILE A 90 -13.93 -2.39 -1.28
CA ILE A 90 -13.31 -3.12 -0.17
C ILE A 90 -14.28 -4.15 0.42
N ALA A 91 -15.55 -3.79 0.63
CA ALA A 91 -16.56 -4.71 1.16
C ALA A 91 -16.69 -5.95 0.27
N TRP A 92 -16.79 -5.74 -1.05
CA TRP A 92 -16.78 -6.80 -2.04
C TRP A 92 -15.50 -7.65 -1.95
N ALA A 93 -14.32 -7.01 -1.89
CA ALA A 93 -13.05 -7.72 -1.79
C ALA A 93 -12.96 -8.60 -0.52
N VAL A 94 -13.41 -8.08 0.61
CA VAL A 94 -13.43 -8.81 1.89
C VAL A 94 -14.39 -9.99 1.83
N GLU A 95 -15.58 -9.83 1.25
CA GLU A 95 -16.52 -10.92 1.04
C GLU A 95 -15.95 -12.01 0.12
N GLN A 96 -15.32 -11.63 -0.99
CA GLN A 96 -14.81 -12.56 -2.00
C GLN A 96 -13.54 -13.32 -1.58
N PHE A 97 -12.67 -12.68 -0.80
CA PHE A 97 -11.31 -13.19 -0.54
C PHE A 97 -11.03 -13.41 0.95
N GLY A 98 -11.62 -12.61 1.84
CA GLY A 98 -11.32 -12.64 3.27
C GLY A 98 -9.82 -12.63 3.53
N ASP A 99 -9.33 -13.60 4.30
CA ASP A 99 -7.90 -13.73 4.63
C ASP A 99 -6.98 -14.01 3.42
N SER A 100 -7.52 -14.33 2.24
CA SER A 100 -6.73 -14.45 0.99
C SER A 100 -6.42 -13.10 0.32
N LEU A 101 -6.86 -11.99 0.91
CA LEU A 101 -6.57 -10.62 0.46
C LEU A 101 -5.33 -10.06 1.16
N ALA A 102 -4.42 -9.49 0.37
CA ALA A 102 -3.33 -8.65 0.87
C ALA A 102 -3.50 -7.19 0.44
N VAL A 103 -2.82 -6.27 1.12
CA VAL A 103 -2.67 -4.88 0.69
C VAL A 103 -1.20 -4.64 0.34
N ALA A 104 -0.92 -4.08 -0.83
CA ALA A 104 0.42 -3.59 -1.14
C ALA A 104 0.57 -2.13 -0.74
N SER A 105 1.64 -1.79 -0.02
CA SER A 105 1.94 -0.42 0.39
C SER A 105 3.41 -0.06 0.14
N SER A 106 3.64 1.11 -0.48
CA SER A 106 4.97 1.74 -0.57
C SER A 106 5.31 2.58 0.64
N MET A 107 4.37 2.77 1.58
CA MET A 107 4.50 3.66 2.74
C MET A 107 4.77 5.12 2.37
N THR A 108 4.24 5.55 1.23
CA THR A 108 4.07 6.99 0.90
C THR A 108 2.97 7.59 1.76
N ASP A 109 1.87 6.85 1.90
CA ASP A 109 0.76 7.11 2.80
C ASP A 109 0.24 5.79 3.39
N SER A 110 -0.74 5.87 4.28
CA SER A 110 -1.36 4.72 4.93
C SER A 110 -2.88 4.62 4.71
N VAL A 111 -3.43 5.40 3.76
CA VAL A 111 -4.88 5.53 3.55
C VAL A 111 -5.51 4.21 3.15
N LEU A 112 -4.97 3.52 2.13
CA LEU A 112 -5.52 2.24 1.71
C LEU A 112 -5.40 1.18 2.81
N SER A 113 -4.27 1.12 3.50
CA SER A 113 -4.04 0.18 4.61
C SER A 113 -5.07 0.40 5.71
N TYR A 114 -5.31 1.67 6.07
CA TYR A 114 -6.34 2.04 7.02
C TYR A 114 -7.74 1.62 6.54
N LEU A 115 -8.15 2.02 5.33
CA LEU A 115 -9.47 1.71 4.77
C LEU A 115 -9.77 0.21 4.80
N VAL A 116 -8.83 -0.63 4.35
CA VAL A 116 -9.01 -2.08 4.35
C VAL A 116 -9.06 -2.61 5.79
N SER A 117 -8.20 -2.13 6.70
CA SER A 117 -8.20 -2.57 8.10
C SER A 117 -9.51 -2.31 8.84
N ARG A 118 -10.31 -1.32 8.41
CA ARG A 118 -11.63 -1.02 8.98
C ARG A 118 -12.65 -2.12 8.70
N GLN A 119 -12.47 -2.87 7.61
CA GLN A 119 -13.38 -3.93 7.18
C GLN A 119 -12.76 -5.34 7.33
N LEU A 120 -11.43 -5.42 7.29
CA LEU A 120 -10.64 -6.63 7.52
C LEU A 120 -9.46 -6.32 8.47
N PRO A 121 -9.72 -6.23 9.79
CA PRO A 121 -8.68 -5.99 10.77
C PRO A 121 -7.59 -7.06 10.69
N TRP A 122 -6.34 -6.62 10.85
CA TRP A 122 -5.13 -7.44 10.79
C TRP A 122 -4.79 -8.03 9.42
N VAL A 123 -5.39 -7.50 8.34
CA VAL A 123 -4.98 -7.77 6.95
C VAL A 123 -3.47 -7.61 6.80
N ASP A 124 -2.87 -8.47 5.96
CA ASP A 124 -1.46 -8.37 5.63
C ASP A 124 -1.22 -7.15 4.74
N VAL A 125 -0.36 -6.24 5.20
CA VAL A 125 0.16 -5.11 4.43
C VAL A 125 1.58 -5.46 3.99
N LEU A 126 1.73 -5.80 2.71
CA LEU A 126 2.99 -6.16 2.08
C LEU A 126 3.81 -4.90 1.79
N PHE A 127 4.94 -4.78 2.47
CA PHE A 127 5.92 -3.71 2.25
C PHE A 127 7.16 -4.29 1.58
N GLY A 128 7.46 -3.86 0.35
CA GLY A 128 8.67 -4.28 -0.37
C GLY A 128 9.92 -3.64 0.23
N ASP A 129 10.52 -4.25 1.25
CA ASP A 129 11.72 -3.79 1.93
C ASP A 129 12.97 -4.05 1.07
N THR A 130 13.26 -3.09 0.20
CA THR A 130 14.36 -3.21 -0.75
C THR A 130 15.75 -3.07 -0.12
N GLY A 131 15.88 -2.68 1.14
CA GLY A 131 17.17 -2.28 1.73
C GLY A 131 17.76 -0.97 1.19
N TYR A 132 17.05 -0.26 0.31
CA TYR A 132 17.44 1.07 -0.22
C TYR A 132 16.37 2.13 0.07
N HIS A 133 15.56 1.95 1.10
CA HIS A 133 14.54 2.93 1.46
C HIS A 133 15.14 4.09 2.24
N PHE A 134 14.54 5.28 2.09
CA PHE A 134 14.75 6.38 3.01
C PHE A 134 14.42 5.97 4.44
N ALA A 135 15.13 6.55 5.42
CA ALA A 135 14.84 6.35 6.84
C ALA A 135 13.41 6.78 7.19
N GLU A 136 12.90 7.83 6.56
CA GLU A 136 11.53 8.34 6.69
C GLU A 136 10.47 7.33 6.24
N THR A 137 10.76 6.57 5.18
CA THR A 137 9.87 5.51 4.69
C THR A 137 9.84 4.34 5.67
N LEU A 138 10.98 3.96 6.25
CA LEU A 138 11.05 2.93 7.29
C LEU A 138 10.34 3.39 8.58
N GLY A 139 10.53 4.64 8.99
CA GLY A 139 9.80 5.23 10.12
C GLY A 139 8.28 5.28 9.90
N THR A 140 7.85 5.61 8.68
CA THR A 140 6.43 5.58 8.29
C THR A 140 5.87 4.17 8.36
N ARG A 141 6.61 3.18 7.83
CA ARG A 141 6.28 1.76 7.93
C ARG A 141 6.08 1.33 9.38
N ASP A 142 6.99 1.72 10.27
CA ASP A 142 6.91 1.38 11.68
C ASP A 142 5.73 2.07 12.36
N ALA A 143 5.51 3.35 12.09
CA ALA A 143 4.35 4.07 12.61
C ALA A 143 3.03 3.40 12.19
N VAL A 144 2.89 3.01 10.92
CA VAL A 144 1.72 2.26 10.41
C VAL A 144 1.52 0.94 11.16
N ALA A 145 2.59 0.18 11.40
CA ALA A 145 2.53 -1.09 12.11
C ALA A 145 2.09 -0.96 13.59
N HIS A 146 2.17 0.26 14.16
CA HIS A 146 1.76 0.56 15.54
C HIS A 146 0.40 1.26 15.61
N SER A 147 0.06 2.10 14.63
CA SER A 147 -1.11 2.97 14.68
C SER A 147 -2.36 2.38 14.02
N ILE A 148 -2.20 1.41 13.12
CA ILE A 148 -3.28 0.78 12.37
C ILE A 148 -3.33 -0.72 12.72
N ASP A 149 -4.54 -1.27 12.86
CA ASP A 149 -4.76 -2.69 13.14
C ASP A 149 -4.50 -3.53 11.87
N VAL A 150 -3.24 -3.59 11.43
CA VAL A 150 -2.75 -4.34 10.27
C VAL A 150 -1.54 -5.21 10.65
N THR A 151 -1.25 -6.21 9.83
CA THR A 151 -0.01 -6.98 9.91
C THR A 151 0.94 -6.50 8.81
N VAL A 152 1.88 -5.61 9.13
CA VAL A 152 2.95 -5.28 8.17
C VAL A 152 3.87 -6.48 7.98
N VAL A 153 4.05 -6.88 6.71
CA VAL A 153 4.92 -7.97 6.28
C VAL A 153 6.02 -7.38 5.41
N ASP A 154 7.26 -7.45 5.90
CA ASP A 154 8.42 -6.98 5.15
C ASP A 154 8.82 -8.04 4.11
N VAL A 155 8.60 -7.71 2.84
CA VAL A 155 8.93 -8.53 1.68
C VAL A 155 10.36 -8.21 1.27
N ARG A 156 11.30 -9.07 1.68
CA ARG A 156 12.73 -8.85 1.50
C ARG A 156 13.29 -9.61 0.30
N PRO A 157 14.29 -9.04 -0.41
CA PRO A 157 15.05 -9.75 -1.43
C PRO A 157 15.81 -10.95 -0.84
N ARG A 158 16.14 -11.94 -1.68
CA ARG A 158 16.95 -13.10 -1.25
C ARG A 158 18.37 -12.72 -0.83
N LEU A 159 18.93 -11.69 -1.46
CA LEU A 159 20.26 -11.18 -1.17
C LEU A 159 20.15 -9.85 -0.42
N SER A 160 20.94 -9.72 0.65
CA SER A 160 21.25 -8.42 1.23
C SER A 160 21.91 -7.51 0.18
N VAL A 161 22.00 -6.21 0.46
CA VAL A 161 22.71 -5.28 -0.44
C VAL A 161 24.17 -5.71 -0.61
N ALA A 162 24.85 -6.09 0.47
CA ALA A 162 26.25 -6.53 0.42
C ALA A 162 26.44 -7.80 -0.42
N GLU A 163 25.59 -8.81 -0.27
CA GLU A 163 25.67 -10.04 -1.07
C GLU A 163 25.34 -9.78 -2.55
N GLN A 164 24.42 -8.85 -2.84
CA GLN A 164 24.12 -8.45 -4.21
C GLN A 164 25.32 -7.71 -4.83
N ASP A 165 25.97 -6.83 -4.07
CA ASP A 165 27.14 -6.08 -4.54
C ASP A 165 28.34 -7.01 -4.79
N GLU A 166 28.52 -8.06 -3.98
CA GLU A 166 29.54 -9.08 -4.21
C GLU A 166 29.26 -9.89 -5.50
N ALA A 167 28.00 -10.26 -5.75
CA ALA A 167 27.63 -11.10 -6.88
C ALA A 167 27.50 -10.33 -8.22
N TYR A 168 27.07 -9.06 -8.18
CA TYR A 168 26.70 -8.28 -9.37
C TYR A 168 27.45 -6.94 -9.50
N GLY A 169 28.35 -6.64 -8.56
CA GLY A 169 29.03 -5.36 -8.43
C GLY A 169 28.17 -4.31 -7.72
N ALA A 170 28.83 -3.35 -7.06
CA ALA A 170 28.18 -2.25 -6.36
C ALA A 170 27.25 -1.40 -7.25
N ASP A 171 26.30 -0.72 -6.60
CA ASP A 171 25.40 0.27 -7.20
C ASP A 171 24.65 -0.24 -8.43
N LEU A 172 24.18 -1.50 -8.38
CA LEU A 172 23.41 -2.07 -9.48
C LEU A 172 22.18 -1.23 -9.82
N PHE A 173 21.58 -0.53 -8.84
CA PHE A 173 20.47 0.39 -9.07
C PHE A 173 20.77 1.51 -10.07
N ALA A 174 22.05 1.92 -10.22
CA ALA A 174 22.48 2.97 -11.13
C ALA A 174 22.91 2.39 -12.49
N ARG A 175 23.58 1.24 -12.48
CA ARG A 175 24.12 0.60 -13.68
C ARG A 175 23.09 -0.22 -14.46
N ASP A 176 22.20 -0.91 -13.75
CA ASP A 176 21.10 -1.70 -14.30
C ASP A 176 19.87 -1.65 -13.36
N PRO A 177 19.09 -0.56 -13.42
CA PRO A 177 17.89 -0.37 -12.61
C PRO A 177 16.82 -1.43 -12.84
N GLU A 178 16.81 -2.09 -14.01
CA GLU A 178 15.85 -3.15 -14.32
C GLU A 178 16.18 -4.40 -13.52
N SER A 179 17.41 -4.90 -13.60
CA SER A 179 17.87 -6.06 -12.82
C SER A 179 17.79 -5.80 -11.31
N CYS A 180 18.18 -4.60 -10.85
CA CYS A 180 18.04 -4.23 -9.45
C CYS A 180 16.56 -4.27 -8.99
N CYS A 181 15.64 -3.67 -9.77
CA CYS A 181 14.22 -3.72 -9.44
C CYS A 181 13.65 -5.14 -9.52
N ARG A 182 14.08 -5.97 -10.49
CA ARG A 182 13.64 -7.36 -10.61
C ARG A 182 13.98 -8.14 -9.34
N MET A 183 15.24 -8.13 -8.93
CA MET A 183 15.73 -8.90 -7.78
C MET A 183 15.23 -8.35 -6.45
N ARG A 184 15.13 -7.03 -6.31
CA ARG A 184 14.79 -6.40 -5.02
C ARG A 184 13.31 -6.10 -4.81
N LYS A 185 12.51 -6.07 -5.88
CA LYS A 185 11.07 -5.75 -5.80
C LYS A 185 10.20 -6.83 -6.42
N VAL A 186 10.44 -7.17 -7.69
CA VAL A 186 9.48 -7.97 -8.46
C VAL A 186 9.48 -9.44 -8.03
N GLU A 187 10.64 -10.07 -7.99
CA GLU A 187 10.78 -11.49 -7.61
C GLU A 187 10.32 -11.77 -6.17
N PRO A 188 10.77 -11.04 -5.14
CA PRO A 188 10.33 -11.32 -3.78
C PRO A 188 8.83 -11.01 -3.58
N MET A 189 8.28 -10.01 -4.28
CA MET A 189 6.85 -9.75 -4.24
C MET A 189 6.04 -10.86 -4.93
N ARG A 190 6.47 -11.35 -6.10
CA ARG A 190 5.84 -12.48 -6.78
C ARG A 190 5.80 -13.73 -5.90
N GLU A 191 6.90 -14.02 -5.22
CA GLU A 191 7.00 -15.17 -4.32
C GLU A 191 5.96 -15.10 -3.21
N ILE A 192 5.87 -13.98 -2.50
CA ILE A 192 4.91 -13.84 -1.39
C ILE A 192 3.46 -13.74 -1.88
N LEU A 193 3.21 -13.10 -3.03
CA LEU A 193 1.87 -13.05 -3.65
C LEU A 193 1.35 -14.44 -4.04
N GLY A 194 2.24 -15.41 -4.22
CA GLY A 194 1.90 -16.83 -4.37
C GLY A 194 1.05 -17.39 -3.22
N GLY A 195 1.07 -16.77 -2.04
CA GLY A 195 0.25 -17.14 -0.88
C GLY A 195 -1.14 -16.49 -0.82
N TYR A 196 -1.51 -15.67 -1.81
CA TYR A 196 -2.76 -14.90 -1.84
C TYR A 196 -3.56 -15.18 -3.12
N GLU A 197 -4.83 -14.76 -3.11
CA GLU A 197 -5.75 -14.84 -4.26
C GLU A 197 -6.17 -13.46 -4.76
N ALA A 198 -5.99 -12.42 -3.94
CA ALA A 198 -6.19 -11.04 -4.32
C ALA A 198 -5.22 -10.10 -3.60
N TRP A 199 -4.95 -8.96 -4.24
CA TRP A 199 -4.22 -7.86 -3.64
C TRP A 199 -4.87 -6.52 -3.95
N ALA A 200 -4.99 -5.69 -2.93
CA ALA A 200 -5.40 -4.30 -3.05
C ALA A 200 -4.17 -3.41 -3.23
N THR A 201 -4.20 -2.48 -4.18
CA THR A 201 -3.09 -1.54 -4.42
C THR A 201 -3.55 -0.09 -4.32
N GLY A 202 -2.65 0.79 -3.84
CA GLY A 202 -2.90 2.23 -3.73
C GLY A 202 -2.84 2.98 -5.06
N LEU A 203 -3.00 2.28 -6.19
CA LEU A 203 -2.93 2.88 -7.51
C LEU A 203 -4.12 3.81 -7.73
N ARG A 204 -3.85 5.06 -8.13
CA ARG A 204 -4.86 6.04 -8.51
C ARG A 204 -4.70 6.47 -9.96
N ARG A 205 -5.80 6.78 -10.61
CA ARG A 205 -5.81 7.31 -12.00
C ARG A 205 -5.09 8.65 -12.10
N ALA A 206 -5.13 9.44 -11.01
CA ALA A 206 -4.45 10.72 -10.89
C ALA A 206 -2.91 10.60 -10.83
N ASP A 207 -2.35 9.42 -10.52
CA ASP A 207 -0.90 9.29 -10.30
C ASP A 207 -0.06 9.45 -11.58
N SER A 208 -0.61 9.13 -12.77
CA SER A 208 0.08 9.27 -14.07
C SER A 208 -0.85 8.96 -15.24
N GLY A 209 -0.49 9.41 -16.45
CA GLY A 209 -1.24 9.14 -17.67
C GLY A 209 -1.39 7.64 -18.01
N THR A 210 -0.40 6.81 -17.69
CA THR A 210 -0.45 5.35 -17.90
C THR A 210 -1.50 4.66 -17.02
N ARG A 211 -1.91 5.31 -15.91
CA ARG A 211 -2.89 4.80 -14.94
C ARG A 211 -4.29 5.36 -15.14
N ALA A 212 -4.48 6.33 -16.05
CA ALA A 212 -5.75 7.04 -16.23
C ALA A 212 -6.94 6.12 -16.51
N LYS A 213 -6.69 4.93 -17.09
CA LYS A 213 -7.71 3.92 -17.40
C LYS A 213 -7.72 2.72 -16.45
N ALA A 214 -7.15 2.86 -15.25
CA ALA A 214 -7.12 1.76 -14.29
C ALA A 214 -8.54 1.38 -13.83
N PRO A 215 -8.96 0.11 -13.98
CA PRO A 215 -10.23 -0.39 -13.47
C PRO A 215 -10.17 -0.60 -11.95
N LEU A 216 -11.34 -0.74 -11.32
CA LEU A 216 -11.45 -1.03 -9.88
C LEU A 216 -11.02 -2.47 -9.58
N VAL A 217 -11.32 -3.41 -10.47
CA VAL A 217 -10.95 -4.82 -10.35
C VAL A 217 -10.39 -5.32 -11.69
N THR A 218 -9.27 -6.05 -11.66
CA THR A 218 -8.69 -6.75 -12.80
C THR A 218 -8.08 -8.08 -12.39
N PHE A 219 -7.86 -8.96 -13.37
CA PHE A 219 -6.96 -10.08 -13.18
C PHE A 219 -5.53 -9.65 -13.50
N ASP A 220 -4.59 -9.90 -12.59
CA ASP A 220 -3.16 -9.67 -12.77
C ASP A 220 -2.52 -10.94 -13.32
N HIS A 221 -2.26 -10.97 -14.63
CA HIS A 221 -1.64 -12.11 -15.29
C HIS A 221 -0.19 -12.34 -14.89
N ASN A 222 0.52 -11.32 -14.40
CA ASN A 222 1.94 -11.43 -14.05
C ASN A 222 2.12 -12.08 -12.67
N ASN A 223 1.16 -11.86 -11.77
CA ASN A 223 1.19 -12.39 -10.42
C ASN A 223 0.13 -13.50 -10.18
N ASN A 224 -0.74 -13.76 -11.17
CA ASN A 224 -1.81 -14.78 -11.16
C ASN A 224 -2.83 -14.63 -10.00
N LEU A 225 -3.29 -13.42 -9.75
CA LEU A 225 -4.27 -13.11 -8.71
C LEU A 225 -5.18 -11.94 -9.10
N VAL A 226 -6.24 -11.70 -8.33
CA VAL A 226 -7.13 -10.55 -8.57
C VAL A 226 -6.49 -9.27 -8.03
N LYS A 227 -6.33 -8.26 -8.89
CA LYS A 227 -5.89 -6.91 -8.51
C LYS A 227 -7.09 -6.02 -8.25
N ILE A 228 -7.05 -5.30 -7.14
CA ILE A 228 -8.13 -4.44 -6.67
C ILE A 228 -7.55 -3.05 -6.42
N ASN A 229 -8.19 -2.00 -6.95
CA ASN A 229 -7.75 -0.61 -6.81
C ASN A 229 -8.89 0.21 -6.18
N PRO A 230 -9.18 0.06 -4.87
CA PRO A 230 -10.37 0.66 -4.26
C PRO A 230 -10.40 2.19 -4.35
N ILE A 231 -9.22 2.81 -4.35
CA ILE A 231 -9.08 4.27 -4.40
C ILE A 231 -8.74 4.77 -5.82
N ALA A 232 -8.96 3.98 -6.87
CA ALA A 232 -8.56 4.34 -8.24
C ALA A 232 -9.13 5.70 -8.69
N ALA A 233 -10.36 6.02 -8.27
CA ALA A 233 -11.06 7.25 -8.59
C ALA A 233 -10.73 8.44 -7.68
N TRP A 234 -9.88 8.26 -6.65
CA TRP A 234 -9.52 9.36 -5.74
C TRP A 234 -8.46 10.25 -6.36
N ASP A 235 -8.66 11.56 -6.23
CA ASP A 235 -7.65 12.58 -6.50
C ASP A 235 -6.75 12.82 -5.27
N ASP A 236 -5.82 13.76 -5.40
CA ASP A 236 -4.87 14.14 -4.34
C ASP A 236 -5.58 14.81 -3.15
N ASP A 237 -6.52 15.71 -3.42
CA ASP A 237 -7.27 16.43 -2.38
C ASP A 237 -8.09 15.48 -1.51
N ARG A 238 -8.76 14.48 -2.12
CA ARG A 238 -9.50 13.46 -1.39
C ARG A 238 -8.58 12.58 -0.57
N LEU A 239 -7.44 12.14 -1.12
CA LEU A 239 -6.46 11.32 -0.40
C LEU A 239 -5.90 12.06 0.82
N VAL A 240 -5.39 13.27 0.62
CA VAL A 240 -4.82 14.13 1.68
C VAL A 240 -5.89 14.48 2.71
N GLY A 241 -7.06 14.93 2.25
CA GLY A 241 -8.18 15.26 3.12
C GLY A 241 -8.61 14.07 3.98
N TYR A 242 -8.62 12.85 3.43
CA TYR A 242 -8.92 11.65 4.19
C TYR A 242 -7.84 11.35 5.23
N ALA A 243 -6.56 11.39 4.84
CA ALA A 243 -5.45 11.18 5.76
C ALA A 243 -5.50 12.15 6.95
N LEU A 244 -5.73 13.44 6.69
CA LEU A 244 -5.85 14.46 7.73
C LEU A 244 -7.04 14.24 8.66
N ARG A 245 -8.24 13.97 8.09
CA ARG A 245 -9.45 13.73 8.90
C ARG A 245 -9.32 12.53 9.84
N HIS A 246 -8.57 11.52 9.45
CA HIS A 246 -8.38 10.29 10.22
C HIS A 246 -7.06 10.26 11.01
N GLY A 247 -6.25 11.32 10.97
CA GLY A 247 -4.97 11.38 11.67
C GLY A 247 -3.98 10.31 11.22
N LEU A 248 -4.00 9.96 9.93
CA LEU A 248 -3.21 8.87 9.37
C LEU A 248 -1.76 9.29 9.16
N THR A 249 -0.85 8.36 9.39
CA THR A 249 0.57 8.57 9.11
C THR A 249 0.77 8.73 7.60
N VAL A 250 1.39 9.84 7.22
CA VAL A 250 1.90 10.09 5.87
C VAL A 250 3.41 10.24 5.93
N ASN A 251 4.08 9.87 4.85
CA ASN A 251 5.54 9.96 4.81
C ASN A 251 5.97 11.44 4.84
N PRO A 252 6.84 11.85 5.78
CA PRO A 252 7.23 13.25 5.91
C PRO A 252 7.92 13.80 4.66
N LEU A 253 8.50 12.94 3.81
CA LEU A 253 9.11 13.37 2.53
C LEU A 253 8.09 13.99 1.56
N LEU A 254 6.79 13.71 1.70
CA LEU A 254 5.75 14.39 0.93
C LEU A 254 5.76 15.91 1.18
N ASN A 255 6.02 16.34 2.42
CA ASN A 255 6.16 17.75 2.78
C ASN A 255 7.54 18.31 2.41
N ASP A 256 8.45 17.44 2.00
CA ASP A 256 9.84 17.74 1.67
C ASP A 256 10.08 17.68 0.15
N GLY A 257 9.03 17.87 -0.66
CA GLY A 257 9.14 17.95 -2.11
C GLY A 257 9.33 16.61 -2.84
N TYR A 258 9.01 15.48 -2.19
CA TYR A 258 8.95 14.14 -2.82
C TYR A 258 7.50 13.67 -2.99
N PRO A 259 6.76 14.11 -4.01
CA PRO A 259 5.37 13.71 -4.22
C PRO A 259 5.22 12.24 -4.66
N SER A 260 6.29 11.60 -5.13
CA SER A 260 6.33 10.16 -5.37
C SER A 260 7.59 9.56 -4.78
N ILE A 261 7.42 8.65 -3.81
CA ILE A 261 8.53 8.10 -3.02
C ILE A 261 8.83 6.67 -3.48
N GLY A 262 10.11 6.38 -3.68
CA GLY A 262 10.64 5.06 -4.01
C GLY A 262 11.84 4.71 -3.14
N CYS A 263 12.81 4.00 -3.72
CA CYS A 263 14.11 3.80 -3.08
C CYS A 263 14.89 5.13 -3.11
N GLU A 264 15.62 5.43 -2.04
CA GLU A 264 16.46 6.62 -1.90
C GLU A 264 17.33 6.91 -3.12
N PRO A 265 18.18 5.99 -3.62
CA PRO A 265 19.09 6.30 -4.73
C PRO A 265 18.38 6.55 -6.07
N CYS A 266 17.08 6.23 -6.17
CA CYS A 266 16.31 6.35 -7.42
C CYS A 266 15.16 7.36 -7.32
N THR A 267 15.16 8.20 -6.28
CA THR A 267 14.10 9.18 -6.03
C THR A 267 14.70 10.54 -5.70
N ARG A 268 14.30 11.58 -6.41
CA ARG A 268 14.66 12.98 -6.11
C ARG A 268 13.43 13.82 -5.82
N ARG A 269 13.66 15.01 -5.28
CA ARG A 269 12.67 16.09 -5.19
C ARG A 269 12.26 16.55 -6.57
N VAL A 270 11.05 17.10 -6.68
CA VAL A 270 10.56 17.75 -7.91
C VAL A 270 10.37 19.26 -7.69
N SER A 271 10.54 20.04 -8.76
CA SER A 271 10.27 21.48 -8.71
C SER A 271 8.77 21.76 -8.78
N ALA A 272 8.34 22.96 -8.36
CA ALA A 272 6.95 23.37 -8.52
C ALA A 272 6.53 23.33 -10.00
N GLY A 273 5.43 22.63 -10.29
CA GLY A 273 4.90 22.47 -11.65
C GLY A 273 5.53 21.32 -12.46
N GLU A 274 6.54 20.63 -11.95
CA GLU A 274 6.97 19.35 -12.52
C GLU A 274 5.91 18.26 -12.26
N ASP A 275 5.87 17.26 -13.14
CA ASP A 275 5.06 16.05 -12.93
C ASP A 275 5.42 15.38 -11.59
N SER A 276 4.41 14.90 -10.86
CA SER A 276 4.56 14.35 -9.51
C SER A 276 5.45 13.09 -9.46
N ARG A 277 5.65 12.43 -10.59
CA ARG A 277 6.54 11.26 -10.73
C ARG A 277 7.83 11.58 -11.46
N ALA A 278 8.08 12.82 -11.89
CA ALA A 278 9.33 13.24 -12.54
C ALA A 278 10.58 13.00 -11.67
N GLY A 279 10.40 12.86 -10.35
CA GLY A 279 11.46 12.51 -9.41
C GLY A 279 11.84 11.03 -9.38
N ARG A 280 11.06 10.15 -10.02
CA ARG A 280 11.29 8.69 -10.05
C ARG A 280 12.23 8.33 -11.17
N TRP A 281 13.15 7.40 -10.89
CA TRP A 281 14.12 6.91 -11.88
C TRP A 281 14.92 8.05 -12.52
N SER A 282 15.25 9.07 -11.70
CA SER A 282 16.00 10.23 -12.17
C SER A 282 17.32 9.79 -12.82
N GLY A 283 17.48 10.08 -14.11
CA GLY A 283 18.67 9.75 -14.89
C GLY A 283 18.61 8.43 -15.67
N VAL A 284 17.48 7.70 -15.67
CA VAL A 284 17.32 6.44 -16.44
C VAL A 284 15.97 6.38 -17.16
N ASP A 285 15.90 5.67 -18.30
CA ASP A 285 14.70 5.55 -19.13
C ASP A 285 13.73 4.48 -18.59
N LYS A 286 13.04 4.81 -17.50
CA LYS A 286 12.05 3.93 -16.86
C LYS A 286 10.83 4.72 -16.43
N THR A 287 9.65 4.23 -16.81
CA THR A 287 8.38 4.96 -16.66
C THR A 287 7.45 4.37 -15.59
N GLU A 288 7.48 3.05 -15.39
CA GLU A 288 6.64 2.38 -14.40
C GLU A 288 7.38 1.30 -13.60
N CYS A 289 6.80 0.98 -12.44
CA CYS A 289 7.30 -0.11 -11.62
C CYS A 289 6.86 -1.45 -12.24
N GLY A 290 7.80 -2.38 -12.45
CA GLY A 290 7.51 -3.73 -12.96
C GLY A 290 6.61 -4.60 -12.06
N LEU A 291 6.11 -4.07 -10.93
CA LEU A 291 5.04 -4.68 -10.15
C LEU A 291 3.64 -4.45 -10.74
N HIS A 292 3.48 -3.47 -11.64
CA HIS A 292 2.18 -3.08 -12.20
C HIS A 292 2.11 -3.17 -13.72
N ILE A 293 3.22 -3.55 -14.36
CA ILE A 293 3.35 -3.80 -15.80
C ILE A 293 3.36 -5.31 -16.02
#